data_AF-A0A1V6FGP0-F1
#
_entry.id   AF-A0A1V6FGP0-F1
#
_cell.length_a   1.000
_cell.length_b   1.000
_cell.length_c   1.000
_cell.angle_alpha   90.00
_cell.angle_beta   90.00
_cell.angle_gamma   90.00
#
_symmetry.space_group_name_H-M   'P 1'
#
loop_
_entity.id
_entity.type
_entity.pdbx_description
1 polymer ?
#
loop_
_entity_poly.entity_id
_entity_poly.type
_entity_poly.pdbx_seq_one_letter_code
_entity_poly.pdbx_strand_id
1 'polypeptide(L)'
;MLKRGICLLLITIICTVSLCGCQNSGIEYNIGFSDKVVFGSKEAENGGITVGLRVIVKSFNELRDLCEEWSNPAFEEDNDGYGSELSEKIRGYNEEFFENKTLIINSSVLYNSAREPRVEKLTIEGDELIIEISLKRGTYNDIAESWLFIIEVNQTDIQGITNISIENTTRSKYQ
;
A
#
# COMPACT_ATOMS: atom_id res chain seq x y z
N MET A 1 14.77 37.44 40.00
CA MET A 1 14.47 37.64 38.56
C MET A 1 14.62 36.37 37.70
N LEU A 2 15.25 35.30 38.23
CA LEU A 2 15.50 34.03 37.50
C LEU A 2 14.25 33.16 37.22
N LYS A 3 13.20 33.26 38.04
CA LYS A 3 11.97 32.44 37.88
C LYS A 3 11.08 32.84 36.70
N ARG A 4 11.18 34.10 36.21
CA ARG A 4 10.37 34.58 35.08
C ARG A 4 10.96 34.17 33.72
N GLY A 5 12.27 33.95 33.63
CA GLY A 5 12.94 33.51 32.40
C GLY A 5 12.68 32.05 32.04
N ILE A 6 12.53 31.17 33.04
CA ILE A 6 12.29 29.73 32.83
C ILE A 6 10.87 29.47 32.32
N CYS A 7 9.85 30.20 32.81
CA CYS A 7 8.48 30.07 32.32
C CYS A 7 8.33 30.53 30.86
N LEU A 8 9.05 31.58 30.44
CA LEU A 8 9.02 32.05 29.05
C LEU A 8 9.63 31.02 28.10
N LEU A 9 10.70 30.35 28.50
CA LEU A 9 11.42 29.35 27.69
C LEU A 9 10.61 28.05 27.50
N LEU A 10 9.83 27.64 28.52
CA LEU A 10 8.92 26.49 28.44
C LEU A 10 7.71 26.76 27.53
N ILE A 11 7.19 27.99 27.50
CA ILE A 11 6.06 28.36 26.65
C ILE A 11 6.51 28.41 25.17
N THR A 12 7.71 28.88 24.86
CA THR A 12 8.22 28.85 23.48
C THR A 12 8.45 27.43 22.96
N ILE A 13 8.97 26.53 23.80
CA ILE A 13 9.20 25.13 23.40
C ILE A 13 7.88 24.40 23.12
N ILE A 14 6.84 24.62 23.93
CA ILE A 14 5.52 24.00 23.72
C ILE A 14 4.84 24.57 22.46
N CYS A 15 5.01 25.86 22.15
CA CYS A 15 4.44 26.44 20.94
C CYS A 15 5.13 25.96 19.65
N THR A 16 6.40 25.55 19.69
CA THR A 16 7.10 25.02 18.49
C THR A 16 6.70 23.59 18.14
N VAL A 17 6.19 22.79 19.08
CA VAL A 17 5.71 21.41 18.78
C VAL A 17 4.29 21.43 18.17
N SER A 18 3.54 22.52 18.35
CA SER A 18 2.15 22.66 17.89
C SER A 18 2.01 23.24 16.48
N LEU A 19 3.13 23.57 15.80
CA LEU A 19 3.13 24.25 14.50
C LEU A 19 3.49 23.34 13.31
N CYS A 20 3.68 22.03 13.51
CA CYS A 20 3.78 21.05 12.42
C CYS A 20 2.41 20.57 11.91
N GLY A 21 1.40 21.44 11.96
CA GLY A 21 0.04 21.15 11.49
C GLY A 21 -0.33 22.00 10.30
N CYS A 22 0.42 21.90 9.18
CA CYS A 22 0.04 22.40 7.85
C CYS A 22 1.08 21.95 6.81
N GLN A 23 1.16 20.64 6.54
CA GLN A 23 1.69 20.16 5.28
C GLN A 23 0.65 19.23 4.69
N ASN A 24 -0.27 19.81 3.91
CA ASN A 24 -1.09 19.07 2.96
C ASN A 24 -0.22 18.69 1.73
N SER A 25 1.02 18.25 1.96
CA SER A 25 1.80 17.54 0.96
C SER A 25 1.29 16.11 1.01
N GLY A 26 0.54 15.70 -0.01
CA GLY A 26 0.08 14.31 -0.11
C GLY A 26 1.25 13.33 0.00
N ILE A 27 0.97 12.11 0.43
CA ILE A 27 1.98 11.05 0.55
C ILE A 27 2.66 10.88 -0.81
N GLU A 28 3.98 11.01 -0.85
CA GLU A 28 4.74 10.71 -2.04
C GLU A 28 4.84 9.20 -2.22
N TYR A 29 4.51 8.70 -3.41
CA TYR A 29 4.51 7.28 -3.70
C TYR A 29 5.01 6.97 -5.10
N ASN A 30 5.54 5.75 -5.26
CA ASN A 30 5.85 5.17 -6.57
C ASN A 30 5.03 3.90 -6.77
N ILE A 31 4.61 3.62 -8.01
CA ILE A 31 3.99 2.34 -8.36
C ILE A 31 5.12 1.38 -8.75
N GLY A 32 5.44 0.48 -7.83
CA GLY A 32 6.46 -0.54 -8.05
C GLY A 32 6.00 -1.62 -9.03
N PHE A 33 4.72 -1.98 -8.98
CA PHE A 33 4.08 -2.94 -9.89
C PHE A 33 2.57 -2.65 -10.00
N SER A 34 2.00 -2.82 -11.20
CA SER A 34 0.55 -2.73 -11.41
C SER A 34 0.12 -3.53 -12.63
N ASP A 35 -0.55 -4.66 -12.43
CA ASP A 35 -1.05 -5.47 -13.53
C ASP A 35 -2.22 -6.39 -13.12
N LYS A 36 -2.85 -7.00 -14.12
CA LYS A 36 -3.94 -7.97 -14.01
C LYS A 36 -3.42 -9.35 -13.58
N VAL A 37 -2.94 -9.43 -12.35
CA VAL A 37 -2.46 -10.66 -11.72
C VAL A 37 -2.93 -10.75 -10.26
N VAL A 38 -2.78 -11.93 -9.66
CA VAL A 38 -2.91 -12.11 -8.21
C VAL A 38 -1.54 -12.07 -7.57
N PHE A 39 -1.45 -11.60 -6.32
CA PHE A 39 -0.21 -11.73 -5.56
C PHE A 39 0.12 -13.20 -5.29
N GLY A 40 -0.89 -13.99 -4.98
CA GLY A 40 -0.74 -15.38 -4.58
C GLY A 40 -2.07 -15.89 -4.05
N SER A 41 -2.06 -17.06 -3.45
CA SER A 41 -3.23 -17.67 -2.84
C SER A 41 -2.89 -18.31 -1.52
N LYS A 42 -3.79 -18.19 -0.55
CA LYS A 42 -3.66 -18.83 0.75
C LYS A 42 -4.79 -19.83 0.95
N GLU A 43 -4.46 -21.05 1.35
CA GLU A 43 -5.45 -22.02 1.81
C GLU A 43 -5.98 -21.62 3.19
N ALA A 44 -7.29 -21.50 3.31
CA ALA A 44 -7.98 -21.26 4.57
C ALA A 44 -8.18 -22.57 5.33
N GLU A 45 -8.35 -22.50 6.66
CA GLU A 45 -8.51 -23.69 7.52
C GLU A 45 -9.69 -24.60 7.12
N ASN A 46 -10.67 -24.06 6.40
CA ASN A 46 -11.82 -24.79 5.88
C ASN A 46 -11.58 -25.45 4.50
N GLY A 47 -10.34 -25.43 3.99
CA GLY A 47 -9.95 -25.91 2.66
C GLY A 47 -10.33 -24.96 1.51
N GLY A 48 -10.85 -23.77 1.81
CA GLY A 48 -11.11 -22.73 0.81
C GLY A 48 -9.85 -22.03 0.35
N ILE A 49 -9.85 -21.44 -0.85
CA ILE A 49 -8.71 -20.67 -1.37
C ILE A 49 -9.03 -19.18 -1.31
N THR A 50 -8.15 -18.40 -0.67
CA THR A 50 -8.20 -16.94 -0.62
C THR A 50 -7.25 -16.35 -1.65
N VAL A 51 -7.73 -15.43 -2.49
CA VAL A 51 -6.94 -14.81 -3.59
C VAL A 51 -6.93 -13.27 -3.55
N GLY A 52 -7.23 -12.68 -2.38
CA GLY A 52 -7.23 -11.24 -2.17
C GLY A 52 -6.42 -10.87 -0.94
N LEU A 53 -5.46 -9.95 -1.11
CA LEU A 53 -4.51 -9.53 -0.09
C LEU A 53 -4.48 -8.01 -0.03
N ARG A 54 -4.50 -7.46 1.18
CA ARG A 54 -4.23 -6.05 1.41
C ARG A 54 -3.38 -5.89 2.66
N VAL A 55 -2.15 -5.43 2.51
CA VAL A 55 -1.17 -5.41 3.60
C VAL A 55 -0.13 -4.30 3.42
N ILE A 56 0.41 -3.84 4.55
CA ILE A 56 1.59 -2.98 4.61
C ILE A 56 2.77 -3.89 5.00
N VAL A 57 3.81 -3.92 4.17
CA VAL A 57 5.04 -4.70 4.40
C VAL A 57 6.17 -3.75 4.76
N LYS A 58 6.70 -3.89 5.97
CA LYS A 58 7.65 -2.95 6.58
C LYS A 58 9.09 -3.44 6.56
N SER A 59 9.33 -4.70 6.21
CA SER A 59 10.67 -5.27 6.13
C SER A 59 10.80 -6.31 5.03
N PHE A 60 12.05 -6.61 4.64
CA PHE A 60 12.33 -7.66 3.67
C PHE A 60 11.93 -9.05 4.19
N ASN A 61 12.15 -9.33 5.47
CA ASN A 61 11.74 -10.60 6.07
C ASN A 61 10.22 -10.75 6.06
N GLU A 62 9.48 -9.69 6.40
CA GLU A 62 8.02 -9.69 6.31
C GLU A 62 7.53 -9.92 4.86
N LEU A 63 8.23 -9.37 3.85
CA LEU A 63 7.92 -9.65 2.44
C LEU A 63 8.12 -11.13 2.09
N ARG A 64 9.19 -11.75 2.58
CA ARG A 64 9.48 -13.16 2.35
C ARG A 64 8.47 -14.07 3.03
N ASP A 65 8.19 -13.82 4.30
CA ASP A 65 7.20 -14.56 5.09
C ASP A 65 5.82 -14.47 4.43
N LEU A 66 5.45 -13.27 3.96
CA LEU A 66 4.22 -13.05 3.22
C LEU A 66 4.17 -13.85 1.90
N CYS A 67 5.28 -13.94 1.17
CA CYS A 67 5.33 -14.74 -0.05
C CYS A 67 5.13 -16.23 0.24
N GLU A 68 5.78 -16.75 1.29
CA GLU A 68 5.60 -18.14 1.73
C GLU A 68 4.15 -18.41 2.16
N GLU A 69 3.59 -17.53 3.01
CA GLU A 69 2.21 -17.66 3.52
C GLU A 69 1.16 -17.65 2.40
N TRP A 70 1.41 -16.88 1.33
CA TRP A 70 0.49 -16.73 0.19
C TRP A 70 0.88 -17.56 -1.03
N SER A 71 1.79 -18.53 -0.88
CA SER A 71 2.26 -19.39 -1.97
C SER A 71 2.67 -18.59 -3.21
N ASN A 72 3.28 -17.42 -3.01
CA ASN A 72 3.84 -16.59 -4.07
C ASN A 72 5.23 -17.15 -4.44
N PRO A 73 5.46 -17.47 -5.73
CA PRO A 73 6.67 -18.17 -6.17
C PRO A 73 7.92 -17.28 -6.25
N ALA A 74 7.87 -16.03 -5.77
CA ALA A 74 8.97 -15.07 -5.90
C ALA A 74 10.31 -15.59 -5.36
N PHE A 75 10.32 -16.45 -4.34
CA PHE A 75 11.53 -17.00 -3.74
C PHE A 75 11.69 -18.52 -3.93
N GLU A 76 10.90 -19.13 -4.83
CA GLU A 76 10.92 -20.57 -5.11
C GLU A 76 11.51 -20.85 -6.49
N GLU A 77 12.82 -21.06 -6.61
CA GLU A 77 13.52 -21.20 -7.91
C GLU A 77 12.98 -22.33 -8.81
N ASP A 78 12.47 -23.41 -8.20
CA ASP A 78 11.94 -24.58 -8.90
C ASP A 78 10.47 -24.41 -9.34
N ASN A 79 9.83 -23.29 -9.00
CA ASN A 79 8.42 -23.02 -9.33
C ASN A 79 8.30 -22.33 -10.71
N ASP A 80 7.35 -22.78 -11.54
CA ASP A 80 7.11 -22.20 -12.88
C ASP A 80 6.86 -20.68 -12.84
N GLY A 81 6.30 -20.17 -11.74
CA GLY A 81 6.04 -18.73 -11.54
C GLY A 81 7.25 -17.92 -11.10
N TYR A 82 8.41 -18.53 -10.82
CA TYR A 82 9.62 -17.86 -10.36
C TYR A 82 10.12 -16.79 -11.35
N GLY A 83 10.04 -17.08 -12.65
CA GLY A 83 10.47 -16.18 -13.72
C GLY A 83 9.42 -15.15 -14.14
N SER A 84 8.30 -15.02 -13.43
CA SER A 84 7.29 -14.02 -13.76
C SER A 84 7.78 -12.60 -13.46
N GLU A 85 7.25 -11.60 -14.19
CA GLU A 85 7.58 -10.19 -13.96
C GLU A 85 7.29 -9.75 -12.51
N LEU A 86 6.18 -10.24 -11.94
CA LEU A 86 5.83 -10.00 -10.54
C LEU A 86 6.89 -10.59 -9.59
N SER A 87 7.27 -11.85 -9.80
CA SER A 87 8.28 -12.53 -8.98
C SER A 87 9.64 -11.83 -9.07
N GLU A 88 10.07 -11.43 -10.27
CA GLU A 88 11.28 -10.64 -10.48
C GLU A 88 11.22 -9.29 -9.76
N LYS A 89 10.08 -8.59 -9.83
CA LYS A 89 9.89 -7.31 -9.14
C LYS A 89 9.95 -7.47 -7.62
N ILE A 90 9.32 -8.51 -7.07
CA ILE A 90 9.36 -8.82 -5.62
C ILE A 90 10.81 -9.09 -5.17
N ARG A 91 11.56 -9.91 -5.91
CA ARG A 91 12.98 -10.18 -5.62
C ARG A 91 13.89 -8.95 -5.75
N GLY A 92 13.44 -7.92 -6.47
CA GLY A 92 14.16 -6.66 -6.58
C GLY A 92 14.18 -5.84 -5.28
N TYR A 93 13.27 -6.11 -4.34
CA TYR A 93 13.28 -5.47 -3.02
C TYR A 93 14.27 -6.15 -2.08
N ASN A 94 14.96 -5.37 -1.26
CA ASN A 94 16.00 -5.83 -0.33
C ASN A 94 15.97 -5.03 0.97
N GLU A 95 16.84 -5.34 1.94
CA GLU A 95 16.86 -4.62 3.23
C GLU A 95 17.11 -3.11 3.09
N GLU A 96 17.98 -2.69 2.18
CA GLU A 96 18.29 -1.27 1.93
C GLU A 96 17.04 -0.48 1.51
N PHE A 97 16.18 -1.06 0.67
CA PHE A 97 14.90 -0.46 0.32
C PHE A 97 14.05 -0.21 1.58
N PHE A 98 13.96 -1.20 2.46
CA PHE A 98 13.15 -1.13 3.67
C PHE A 98 13.77 -0.28 4.80
N GLU A 99 14.95 0.31 4.63
CA GLU A 99 15.49 1.27 5.60
C GLU A 99 14.63 2.53 5.69
N ASN A 100 14.07 2.96 4.55
CA ASN A 100 13.31 4.21 4.45
C ASN A 100 11.93 4.01 3.80
N LYS A 101 11.75 2.94 3.02
CA LYS A 101 10.52 2.66 2.31
C LYS A 101 9.75 1.48 2.92
N THR A 102 8.49 1.40 2.55
CA THR A 102 7.59 0.29 2.87
C THR A 102 6.71 0.04 1.66
N LEU A 103 6.22 -1.20 1.54
CA LEU A 103 5.32 -1.58 0.46
C LEU A 103 3.88 -1.59 0.97
N ILE A 104 2.97 -1.10 0.16
CA ILE A 104 1.56 -1.39 0.30
C ILE A 104 1.20 -2.32 -0.85
N ILE A 105 0.77 -3.53 -0.52
CA ILE A 105 0.38 -4.55 -1.49
C ILE A 105 -1.14 -4.66 -1.44
N ASN A 106 -1.79 -4.42 -2.58
CA ASN A 106 -3.22 -4.66 -2.75
C ASN A 106 -3.46 -5.56 -3.96
N SER A 107 -3.82 -6.81 -3.70
CA SER A 107 -4.37 -7.75 -4.68
C SER A 107 -5.85 -7.89 -4.44
N SER A 108 -6.70 -7.49 -5.39
CA SER A 108 -8.15 -7.52 -5.21
C SER A 108 -8.86 -7.98 -6.47
N VAL A 109 -9.92 -8.76 -6.29
CA VAL A 109 -10.86 -9.11 -7.35
C VAL A 109 -11.78 -7.91 -7.59
N LEU A 110 -11.76 -7.37 -8.81
CA LEU A 110 -12.64 -6.30 -9.23
C LEU A 110 -13.74 -6.88 -10.11
N TYR A 111 -14.99 -6.73 -9.67
CA TYR A 111 -16.16 -7.00 -10.52
C TYR A 111 -16.34 -5.81 -11.47
N ASN A 112 -16.22 -6.05 -12.78
CA ASN A 112 -16.16 -5.07 -13.87
C ASN A 112 -14.75 -4.48 -14.10
N SER A 113 -13.74 -5.36 -13.95
CA SER A 113 -12.28 -5.10 -14.02
C SER A 113 -11.72 -4.71 -15.38
N ALA A 114 -12.49 -4.84 -16.47
CA ALA A 114 -12.02 -4.40 -17.79
C ALA A 114 -11.72 -2.88 -17.82
N ARG A 115 -12.07 -2.16 -16.75
CA ARG A 115 -11.49 -0.86 -16.42
C ARG A 115 -10.17 -1.06 -15.67
N GLU A 116 -9.06 -0.85 -16.38
CA GLU A 116 -7.71 -0.72 -15.80
C GLU A 116 -7.75 0.29 -14.64
N PRO A 117 -7.58 -0.14 -13.39
CA PRO A 117 -7.58 0.75 -12.25
C PRO A 117 -6.23 1.47 -12.16
N ARG A 118 -6.28 2.76 -11.80
CA ARG A 118 -5.09 3.59 -11.60
C ARG A 118 -5.13 4.19 -10.21
N VAL A 119 -4.03 4.06 -9.46
CA VAL A 119 -3.84 4.80 -8.21
C VAL A 119 -3.67 6.28 -8.55
N GLU A 120 -4.54 7.12 -8.00
CA GLU A 120 -4.51 8.57 -8.20
C GLU A 120 -3.84 9.26 -7.02
N LYS A 121 -4.21 8.84 -5.80
CA LYS A 121 -3.80 9.51 -4.57
C LYS A 121 -3.83 8.55 -3.39
N LEU A 122 -2.97 8.84 -2.42
CA LEU A 122 -3.00 8.25 -1.09
C LEU A 122 -3.36 9.33 -0.07
N THR A 123 -4.32 9.03 0.79
CA THR A 123 -4.81 9.93 1.84
C THR A 123 -4.81 9.19 3.18
N ILE A 124 -4.48 9.88 4.27
CA ILE A 124 -4.60 9.33 5.62
C ILE A 124 -5.80 9.95 6.33
N GLU A 125 -6.64 9.09 6.90
CA GLU A 125 -7.74 9.48 7.79
C GLU A 125 -7.63 8.67 9.09
N GLY A 126 -7.11 9.31 10.14
CA GLY A 126 -6.86 8.60 11.41
C GLY A 126 -5.76 7.55 11.29
N ASP A 127 -6.11 6.29 11.54
CA ASP A 127 -5.21 5.12 11.41
C ASP A 127 -5.41 4.35 10.10
N GLU A 128 -6.18 4.93 9.17
CA GLU A 128 -6.50 4.35 7.88
C GLU A 128 -5.78 5.07 6.75
N LEU A 129 -5.18 4.28 5.85
CA LEU A 129 -4.68 4.72 4.56
C LEU A 129 -5.72 4.43 3.48
N ILE A 130 -6.19 5.48 2.83
CA ILE A 130 -7.12 5.42 1.71
C ILE A 130 -6.34 5.48 0.40
N ILE A 131 -6.45 4.42 -0.41
CA ILE A 131 -5.93 4.38 -1.77
C ILE A 131 -7.07 4.79 -2.71
N GLU A 132 -7.00 6.02 -3.20
CA GLU A 132 -7.95 6.53 -4.18
C GLU A 132 -7.56 6.01 -5.57
N ILE A 133 -8.45 5.23 -6.18
CA ILE A 133 -8.29 4.73 -7.54
C ILE A 133 -9.28 5.38 -8.50
N SER A 134 -8.87 5.53 -9.75
CA SER A 134 -9.76 5.81 -10.87
C SER A 134 -9.85 4.59 -11.79
N LEU A 135 -10.96 4.50 -12.52
CA LEU A 135 -11.22 3.45 -13.50
C LEU A 135 -11.32 4.10 -14.88
N LYS A 136 -10.59 3.57 -15.87
CA LYS A 136 -10.68 4.03 -17.26
C LYS A 136 -12.11 3.96 -17.79
N ARG A 137 -12.48 4.95 -18.62
CA ARG A 137 -13.81 5.01 -19.25
C ARG A 137 -13.85 4.23 -20.55
N GLY A 138 -14.98 3.60 -20.80
CA GLY A 138 -15.24 2.80 -21.99
C GLY A 138 -16.45 1.88 -21.81
N THR A 139 -16.75 1.16 -22.88
CA THR A 139 -17.72 0.04 -22.86
C THR A 139 -16.95 -1.23 -22.55
N TYR A 140 -17.40 -1.94 -21.53
CA TYR A 140 -16.68 -3.08 -20.98
C TYR A 140 -17.64 -4.22 -20.70
N ASN A 141 -17.14 -5.45 -20.83
CA ASN A 141 -17.86 -6.62 -20.38
C ASN A 141 -17.73 -6.74 -18.86
N ASP A 142 -18.79 -7.21 -18.20
CA ASP A 142 -18.76 -7.52 -16.78
C ASP A 142 -17.98 -8.84 -16.58
N ILE A 143 -16.68 -8.70 -16.32
CA ILE A 143 -15.77 -9.79 -16.01
C ILE A 143 -15.22 -9.55 -14.60
N ALA A 144 -15.06 -10.64 -13.84
CA ALA A 144 -14.35 -10.62 -12.57
C ALA A 144 -12.88 -10.94 -12.83
N GLU A 145 -12.00 -9.98 -12.59
CA GLU A 145 -10.55 -10.17 -12.72
C GLU A 145 -9.83 -9.58 -11.51
N SER A 146 -8.69 -10.16 -11.19
CA SER A 146 -7.83 -9.66 -10.13
C SER A 146 -6.90 -8.58 -10.67
N TRP A 147 -6.68 -7.54 -9.86
CA TRP A 147 -5.65 -6.54 -10.10
C TRP A 147 -4.74 -6.43 -8.89
N LEU A 148 -3.45 -6.32 -9.15
CA LEU A 148 -2.41 -6.14 -8.15
C LEU A 148 -1.81 -4.75 -8.26
N PHE A 149 -1.63 -4.09 -7.11
CA PHE A 149 -0.75 -2.95 -6.95
C PHE A 149 0.32 -3.27 -5.91
N ILE A 150 1.57 -2.94 -6.23
CA ILE A 150 2.65 -2.77 -5.23
C ILE A 150 3.00 -1.29 -5.24
N ILE A 151 2.72 -0.60 -4.14
CA ILE A 151 2.94 0.83 -3.97
C ILE A 151 4.08 1.02 -2.99
N GLU A 152 5.07 1.83 -3.37
CA GLU A 152 6.27 2.12 -2.59
C GLU A 152 6.10 3.50 -1.95
N VAL A 153 6.16 3.58 -0.62
CA VAL A 153 5.98 4.84 0.15
C VAL A 153 7.06 5.01 1.19
N ASN A 154 7.31 6.24 1.66
CA ASN A 154 8.20 6.44 2.81
C ASN A 154 7.54 5.92 4.09
N GLN A 155 8.32 5.25 4.94
CA GLN A 155 7.81 4.75 6.22
C GLN A 155 7.28 5.85 7.13
N THR A 156 7.94 7.01 7.12
CA THR A 156 7.55 8.19 7.93
C THR A 156 6.18 8.72 7.56
N ASP A 157 5.78 8.58 6.30
CA ASP A 157 4.53 9.15 5.78
C ASP A 157 3.31 8.32 6.21
N ILE A 158 3.50 7.05 6.54
CA ILE A 158 2.43 6.12 6.95
C ILE A 158 2.63 5.57 8.38
N GLN A 159 3.38 6.30 9.21
CA GLN A 159 3.62 5.89 10.59
C GLN A 159 2.30 5.87 11.38
N GLY A 160 2.00 4.74 12.03
CA GLY A 160 0.79 4.58 12.83
C GLY A 160 -0.44 4.09 12.07
N ILE A 161 -0.35 3.92 10.75
CA ILE A 161 -1.41 3.30 9.96
C ILE A 161 -1.52 1.81 10.27
N THR A 162 -2.76 1.36 10.48
CA THR A 162 -3.09 -0.04 10.74
C THR A 162 -4.09 -0.61 9.74
N ASN A 163 -4.84 0.25 9.05
CA ASN A 163 -5.88 -0.13 8.10
C ASN A 163 -5.60 0.42 6.70
N ILE A 164 -6.05 -0.30 5.67
CA ILE A 164 -6.02 0.17 4.28
C ILE A 164 -7.40 -0.02 3.65
N SER A 165 -7.90 1.03 3.02
CA SER A 165 -9.09 0.97 2.14
C SER A 165 -8.78 1.38 0.71
N ILE A 166 -9.67 0.99 -0.20
CA ILE A 166 -9.63 1.36 -1.60
C ILE A 166 -10.91 2.12 -1.91
N GLU A 167 -10.77 3.35 -2.41
CA GLU A 167 -11.89 4.18 -2.81
C GLU A 167 -11.90 4.41 -4.32
N ASN A 168 -13.04 4.15 -4.96
CA ASN A 168 -13.21 4.40 -6.39
C ASN A 168 -13.79 5.80 -6.63
N THR A 169 -12.93 6.73 -7.04
CA THR A 169 -13.28 8.13 -7.29
C THR A 169 -14.01 8.37 -8.62
N THR A 170 -14.15 7.33 -9.45
CA THR A 170 -14.86 7.45 -10.74
C THR A 170 -16.36 7.65 -10.55
N ARG A 171 -16.93 7.14 -9.45
CA ARG A 171 -18.37 7.26 -9.14
C ARG A 171 -18.73 8.57 -8.44
N SER A 172 -17.82 9.14 -7.64
CA SER A 172 -18.09 10.34 -6.83
C SER A 172 -18.07 11.64 -7.64
N LYS A 173 -17.46 11.68 -8.83
CA LYS A 173 -17.43 12.88 -9.70
C LYS A 173 -18.77 13.17 -10.43
N TYR A 174 -19.81 12.38 -10.18
CA TYR A 174 -21.08 12.38 -10.94
C TYR A 174 -22.34 12.29 -10.07
N GLN A 175 -22.19 12.45 -8.75
CA GLN A 175 -23.29 12.76 -7.83
C GLN A 175 -23.28 14.26 -7.54
#